data_AF-A0A0R1LEE3-F1
#
_entry.id   AF-A0A0R1LEE3-F1
#
_cell.length_a   1.000
_cell.length_b   1.000
_cell.length_c   1.000
_cell.angle_alpha   90.00
_cell.angle_beta   90.00
_cell.angle_gamma   90.00
#
_symmetry.space_group_name_H-M   'P 1'
#
loop_
_entity.id
_entity.type
_entity.pdbx_description
1 polymer ?
#
loop_
_entity_poly.entity_id
_entity_poly.type
_entity_poly.pdbx_seq_one_letter_code
_entity_poly.pdbx_strand_id
1 'polypeptide(L)'
;MGIAWAKDLHHSPVILDGINDYGICGGSFYFDHFFNYASTKTIEAAGKVAIRGEELCTWILTHYRSLDEIKQRLKNDVGITNETGPMMGMSVPQHCVFQDETGRSIVIEPSVENGFKIFENPVGVFTNAPTFDWHLTQLKTWLERTTKRTYTYDVAEKIDQIGLDEATSGLVGIPADYKPESRFLRAAYAKLLSIKVNDDEAMNQIFQLLTTVNTPKGALRIDQPETPVAWTQYTAGYDIQNKVLYAFTYDNRNLRSLEYGDPDEWGTELRYFSFISKQTVTPFVEKEQWHEGENTI
;
A
#
# COMPACT_ATOMS: atom_id res chain seq x y z
N MET A 1 -4.87 -9.72 -0.83
CA MET A 1 -4.31 -10.43 -2.01
C MET A 1 -2.80 -10.38 -1.94
N GLY A 2 -2.10 -11.01 -2.90
CA GLY A 2 -0.64 -11.01 -3.00
C GLY A 2 -0.02 -12.39 -3.20
N ILE A 3 0.00 -12.87 -4.44
CA ILE A 3 0.79 -14.05 -4.84
C ILE A 3 2.10 -13.55 -5.42
N ALA A 4 3.17 -13.77 -4.68
CA ALA A 4 4.41 -14.22 -5.29
C ALA A 4 5.07 -15.13 -4.26
N TRP A 5 5.60 -16.27 -4.69
CA TRP A 5 6.52 -17.15 -3.94
C TRP A 5 5.95 -18.19 -2.96
N ALA A 6 4.69 -18.14 -2.54
CA ALA A 6 4.13 -19.26 -1.76
C ALA A 6 3.97 -20.50 -2.66
N LYS A 7 4.70 -21.58 -2.35
CA LYS A 7 4.59 -22.86 -3.08
C LYS A 7 3.28 -23.60 -2.78
N ASP A 8 2.67 -23.32 -1.63
CA ASP A 8 1.39 -23.84 -1.20
C ASP A 8 0.66 -22.81 -0.31
N LEU A 9 -0.39 -22.19 -0.86
CA LEU A 9 -1.21 -21.19 -0.16
C LEU A 9 -2.11 -21.80 0.93
N HIS A 10 -2.34 -23.11 0.90
CA HIS A 10 -3.19 -23.78 1.90
C HIS A 10 -2.45 -24.02 3.21
N HIS A 11 -1.14 -24.23 3.16
CA HIS A 11 -0.34 -24.52 4.35
C HIS A 11 0.03 -23.26 5.15
N SER A 12 0.24 -22.13 4.48
CA SER A 12 0.65 -20.87 5.11
C SER A 12 0.06 -19.68 4.35
N PRO A 13 -1.24 -19.40 4.53
CA PRO A 13 -1.87 -18.27 3.87
C PRO A 13 -1.28 -16.96 4.41
N VAL A 14 -0.71 -16.16 3.51
CA VAL A 14 -0.20 -14.82 3.80
C VAL A 14 -0.98 -13.82 2.95
N ILE A 15 -1.46 -12.77 3.60
CA ILE A 15 -2.15 -11.63 3.01
C ILE A 15 -1.13 -10.49 2.88
N LEU A 16 -0.85 -10.03 1.64
CA LEU A 16 -0.01 -8.85 1.41
C LEU A 16 -0.80 -7.55 1.55
N ASP A 17 -2.09 -7.55 1.24
CA ASP A 17 -2.99 -6.41 1.41
C ASP A 17 -4.44 -6.87 1.65
N GLY A 18 -5.23 -6.10 2.39
CA GLY A 18 -6.61 -6.44 2.68
C GLY A 18 -7.29 -5.48 3.66
N ILE A 19 -8.53 -5.82 3.98
CA ILE A 19 -9.38 -5.16 4.98
C ILE A 19 -9.90 -6.20 5.98
N ASN A 20 -10.04 -5.84 7.25
CA ASN A 20 -10.68 -6.67 8.26
C ASN A 20 -12.11 -6.24 8.59
N ASP A 21 -12.79 -7.03 9.41
CA ASP A 21 -14.16 -6.83 9.86
C ASP A 21 -14.38 -5.54 10.67
N TYR A 22 -13.32 -4.98 11.25
CA TYR A 22 -13.31 -3.71 12.00
C TYR A 22 -12.90 -2.48 11.18
N GLY A 23 -12.80 -2.60 9.85
CA GLY A 23 -12.49 -1.45 8.99
C GLY A 23 -11.02 -1.03 9.01
N ILE A 24 -10.10 -1.91 9.44
CA ILE A 24 -8.67 -1.70 9.24
C ILE A 24 -8.30 -2.21 7.85
N CYS A 25 -7.83 -1.32 6.99
CA CYS A 25 -7.39 -1.63 5.64
C CYS A 25 -5.91 -1.30 5.46
N GLY A 26 -5.13 -2.17 4.82
CA GLY A 26 -3.70 -1.89 4.64
C GLY A 26 -2.96 -2.96 3.87
N GLY A 27 -1.64 -2.83 3.84
CA GLY A 27 -0.77 -3.76 3.14
C GLY A 27 0.69 -3.71 3.55
N SER A 28 1.42 -4.72 3.09
CA SER A 28 2.82 -5.04 3.31
C SER A 28 3.65 -4.67 2.09
N PHE A 29 4.78 -4.03 2.32
CA PHE A 29 5.68 -3.55 1.27
C PHE A 29 7.14 -3.85 1.64
N TYR A 30 7.95 -4.14 0.61
CA TYR A 30 9.36 -4.49 0.79
C TYR A 30 10.14 -3.38 1.52
N PHE A 31 10.94 -3.74 2.52
CA PHE A 31 11.67 -2.81 3.40
C PHE A 31 13.12 -3.26 3.65
N ASP A 32 13.87 -3.40 2.57
CA ASP A 32 15.26 -3.85 2.61
C ASP A 32 16.20 -2.82 3.28
N HIS A 33 17.35 -3.28 3.76
CA HIS A 33 18.44 -2.52 4.39
C HIS A 33 18.12 -1.79 5.71
N PHE A 34 16.85 -1.52 6.01
CA PHE A 34 16.43 -0.78 7.23
C PHE A 34 15.68 -1.64 8.24
N PHE A 35 15.33 -2.88 7.90
CA PHE A 35 14.73 -3.84 8.82
C PHE A 35 15.75 -4.30 9.89
N ASN A 36 15.26 -4.64 11.09
CA ASN A 36 16.08 -5.15 12.18
C ASN A 36 15.35 -6.29 12.92
N TYR A 37 15.51 -7.51 12.40
CA TYR A 37 14.84 -8.71 12.92
C TYR A 37 15.67 -9.38 14.01
N ALA A 38 14.99 -9.97 14.99
CA ALA A 38 15.63 -10.62 16.13
C ALA A 38 15.61 -12.15 15.98
N SER A 39 16.43 -12.85 16.77
CA SER A 39 16.32 -14.32 16.84
C SER A 39 14.99 -14.74 17.49
N THR A 40 14.41 -15.86 17.07
CA THR A 40 13.20 -16.43 17.71
C THR A 40 13.36 -16.56 19.23
N LYS A 41 14.54 -17.02 19.68
CA LYS A 41 14.86 -17.13 21.11
C LYS A 41 14.76 -15.78 21.84
N THR A 42 15.25 -14.69 21.24
CA THR A 42 15.16 -13.34 21.82
C THR A 42 13.70 -12.89 21.94
N ILE A 43 12.88 -13.20 20.93
CA ILE A 43 11.46 -12.81 20.88
C ILE A 43 10.65 -13.57 21.93
N GLU A 44 10.80 -14.89 21.98
CA GLU A 44 10.11 -15.76 22.94
C GLU A 44 10.51 -15.47 24.39
N ALA A 45 11.80 -15.18 24.64
CA ALA A 45 12.28 -14.78 25.97
C ALA A 45 11.65 -13.47 26.46
N ALA A 46 11.17 -12.62 25.56
CA ALA A 46 10.42 -11.41 25.87
C ALA A 46 8.90 -11.66 26.02
N GLY A 47 8.44 -12.91 25.94
CA GLY A 47 7.03 -13.29 26.06
C GLY A 47 6.17 -12.97 24.84
N LYS A 48 6.79 -12.74 23.68
CA LYS A 48 6.09 -12.39 22.43
C LYS A 48 5.97 -13.58 21.49
N VAL A 49 5.06 -13.50 20.53
CA VAL A 49 4.98 -14.46 19.42
C VAL A 49 5.99 -14.07 18.34
N ALA A 50 6.81 -15.03 17.90
CA ALA A 50 7.71 -14.85 16.78
C ALA A 50 6.97 -15.08 15.46
N ILE A 51 6.93 -14.07 14.60
CA ILE A 51 6.37 -14.13 13.24
C ILE A 51 7.43 -13.70 12.22
N ARG A 52 7.27 -14.10 10.97
CA ARG A 52 8.14 -13.64 9.86
C ARG A 52 7.67 -12.30 9.31
N GLY A 53 8.54 -11.60 8.59
CA GLY A 53 8.23 -10.29 8.03
C GLY A 53 7.03 -10.31 7.09
N GLU A 54 6.90 -11.35 6.26
CA GLU A 54 5.74 -11.55 5.38
C GLU A 54 4.44 -11.81 6.14
N GLU A 55 4.48 -12.25 7.39
CA GLU A 55 3.29 -12.58 8.21
C GLU A 55 2.72 -11.33 8.92
N LEU A 56 3.46 -10.23 9.00
CA LEU A 56 3.09 -9.03 9.79
C LEU A 56 1.74 -8.43 9.38
N CYS A 57 1.48 -8.29 8.09
CA CYS A 57 0.19 -7.73 7.62
C CYS A 57 -0.98 -8.65 7.97
N THR A 58 -0.78 -9.95 7.82
CA THR A 58 -1.79 -10.96 8.17
C THR A 58 -2.09 -10.94 9.67
N TRP A 59 -1.05 -10.89 10.50
CA TRP A 59 -1.19 -10.76 11.95
C TRP A 59 -2.04 -9.55 12.31
N ILE A 60 -1.72 -8.39 11.74
CA ILE A 60 -2.41 -7.14 12.07
C ILE A 60 -3.89 -7.19 11.69
N LEU A 61 -4.21 -7.64 10.48
CA LEU A 61 -5.60 -7.72 10.01
C LEU A 61 -6.44 -8.72 10.82
N THR A 62 -5.82 -9.70 11.48
CA THR A 62 -6.52 -10.78 12.20
C THR A 62 -6.57 -10.61 13.72
N HIS A 63 -5.77 -9.70 14.30
CA HIS A 63 -5.62 -9.57 15.76
C HIS A 63 -6.00 -8.20 16.34
N TYR A 64 -6.27 -7.19 15.51
CA TYR A 64 -6.57 -5.83 15.97
C TYR A 64 -7.88 -5.28 15.41
N ARG A 65 -8.50 -4.38 16.18
CA ARG A 65 -9.79 -3.73 15.89
C ARG A 65 -9.68 -2.22 15.65
N SER A 66 -8.53 -1.60 15.92
CA SER A 66 -8.29 -0.19 15.58
C SER A 66 -6.82 0.14 15.42
N LEU A 67 -6.51 1.28 14.77
CA LEU A 67 -5.13 1.78 14.65
C LEU A 67 -4.49 2.10 16.01
N ASP A 68 -5.29 2.55 16.99
CA ASP A 68 -4.79 2.82 18.35
C ASP A 68 -4.44 1.54 19.09
N GLU A 69 -5.23 0.47 18.92
CA GLU A 69 -4.93 -0.82 19.49
C GLU A 69 -3.60 -1.38 18.95
N ILE A 70 -3.37 -1.25 17.64
CA ILE A 70 -2.09 -1.61 17.01
C ILE A 70 -0.94 -0.84 17.69
N LYS A 71 -1.05 0.48 17.81
CA LYS A 71 -0.01 1.32 18.45
C LYS A 71 0.27 0.94 19.89
N GLN A 72 -0.76 0.52 20.64
CA GLN A 72 -0.64 0.18 22.05
C GLN A 72 -0.06 -1.22 22.28
N ARG A 73 -0.46 -2.20 21.45
CA ARG A 73 -0.25 -3.62 21.74
C ARG A 73 0.81 -4.30 20.87
N LEU A 74 0.97 -3.92 19.60
CA LEU A 74 1.78 -4.66 18.62
C LEU A 74 3.20 -4.97 19.11
N LYS A 75 3.89 -3.99 19.70
CA LYS A 75 5.26 -4.14 20.20
C LYS A 75 5.40 -5.17 21.32
N ASN A 76 4.32 -5.50 22.02
CA ASN A 76 4.29 -6.46 23.12
C ASN A 76 3.76 -7.82 22.67
N ASP A 77 2.88 -7.85 21.66
CA ASP A 77 2.26 -9.08 21.18
C ASP A 77 3.24 -9.91 20.32
N VAL A 78 4.02 -9.25 19.45
CA VAL A 78 4.86 -9.91 18.45
C VAL A 78 6.26 -9.32 18.31
N GLY A 79 7.18 -10.13 17.80
CA GLY A 79 8.47 -9.70 17.25
C GLY A 79 8.72 -10.36 15.89
N ILE A 80 9.50 -9.71 15.03
CA ILE A 80 9.83 -10.25 13.71
C ILE A 80 11.12 -11.06 13.77
N THR A 81 11.02 -12.35 13.43
CA THR A 81 12.14 -13.29 13.48
C THR A 81 13.02 -13.20 12.24
N ASN A 82 14.32 -13.48 12.41
CA ASN A 82 15.28 -13.67 11.31
C ASN A 82 15.36 -15.12 10.81
N GLU A 83 14.59 -16.04 11.40
CA GLU A 83 14.48 -17.42 10.92
C GLU A 83 13.90 -17.49 9.50
N THR A 84 14.43 -18.40 8.69
CA THR A 84 14.02 -18.52 7.28
C THR A 84 12.56 -18.97 7.12
N GLY A 85 11.93 -18.52 6.05
CA GLY A 85 10.56 -18.85 5.67
C GLY A 85 10.45 -19.51 4.30
N PRO A 86 9.24 -20.01 3.96
CA PRO A 86 8.98 -20.60 2.64
C PRO A 86 9.07 -19.55 1.51
N MET A 87 8.89 -18.26 1.83
CA MET A 87 8.99 -17.16 0.88
C MET A 87 10.45 -16.71 0.73
N MET A 88 10.98 -16.77 -0.50
CA MET A 88 12.36 -16.38 -0.84
C MET A 88 13.49 -17.05 -0.03
N GLY A 89 13.18 -18.06 0.81
CA GLY A 89 14.17 -18.71 1.68
C GLY A 89 14.67 -17.83 2.83
N MET A 90 13.91 -16.79 3.22
CA MET A 90 14.25 -15.86 4.28
C MET A 90 12.99 -15.37 5.00
N SER A 91 13.13 -14.69 6.14
CA SER A 91 12.07 -13.81 6.66
C SER A 91 12.10 -12.54 5.84
N VAL A 92 11.06 -12.29 5.04
CA VAL A 92 11.11 -11.27 3.99
C VAL A 92 11.10 -9.87 4.63
N PRO A 93 12.00 -8.96 4.25
CA PRO A 93 12.00 -7.59 4.76
C PRO A 93 10.73 -6.86 4.36
N GLN A 94 9.83 -6.65 5.31
CA GLN A 94 8.55 -5.96 5.11
C GLN A 94 8.32 -4.86 6.14
N HIS A 95 7.66 -3.80 5.71
CA HIS A 95 6.99 -2.80 6.55
C HIS A 95 5.52 -2.67 6.11
N CYS A 96 4.67 -2.10 6.94
CA CYS A 96 3.23 -2.04 6.65
C CYS A 96 2.65 -0.64 6.80
N VAL A 97 1.58 -0.38 6.06
CA VAL A 97 0.73 0.80 6.21
C VAL A 97 -0.71 0.36 6.43
N PHE A 98 -1.41 1.03 7.34
CA PHE A 98 -2.82 0.79 7.60
C PHE A 98 -3.60 2.10 7.66
N GLN A 99 -4.87 2.01 7.32
CA GLN A 99 -5.87 3.07 7.30
C GLN A 99 -7.15 2.56 7.94
N ASP A 100 -7.90 3.47 8.56
CA ASP A 100 -9.25 3.19 9.06
C ASP A 100 -10.30 4.01 8.30
N GLU A 101 -11.57 3.77 8.60
CA GLU A 101 -12.74 4.43 7.99
C GLU A 101 -12.73 5.97 8.15
N THR A 102 -11.96 6.51 9.10
CA THR A 102 -11.83 7.97 9.28
C THR A 102 -10.86 8.60 8.29
N GLY A 103 -10.12 7.78 7.53
CA GLY A 103 -9.03 8.20 6.66
C GLY A 103 -7.70 8.43 7.41
N ARG A 104 -7.65 8.18 8.73
CA ARG A 104 -6.39 8.18 9.48
C ARG A 104 -5.51 7.05 8.97
N SER A 105 -4.19 7.28 8.96
CA SER A 105 -3.22 6.31 8.48
C SER A 105 -2.03 6.19 9.43
N ILE A 106 -1.52 4.97 9.62
CA ILE A 106 -0.29 4.69 10.36
C ILE A 106 0.67 3.85 9.52
N VAL A 107 1.96 4.01 9.78
CA VAL A 107 3.06 3.23 9.19
C VAL A 107 3.78 2.48 10.29
N ILE A 108 4.12 1.21 10.04
CA ILE A 108 4.74 0.29 11.00
C ILE A 108 6.01 -0.28 10.37
N GLU A 109 7.15 0.09 10.95
CA GLU A 109 8.47 -0.34 10.50
C GLU A 109 9.16 -1.20 11.56
N PRO A 110 9.49 -2.47 11.27
CA PRO A 110 10.33 -3.30 12.12
C PRO A 110 11.81 -2.92 11.96
N SER A 111 12.14 -1.66 12.25
CA SER A 111 13.47 -1.06 12.10
C SER A 111 14.28 -0.98 13.40
N VAL A 112 13.76 -1.58 14.48
CA VAL A 112 14.44 -1.71 15.78
C VAL A 112 14.36 -3.15 16.24
N GLU A 113 15.44 -3.65 16.86
CA GLU A 113 15.53 -5.05 17.26
C GLU A 113 14.37 -5.43 18.20
N ASN A 114 13.64 -6.49 17.85
CA ASN A 114 12.49 -6.99 18.60
C ASN A 114 11.45 -5.88 18.93
N GLY A 115 11.22 -4.95 17.99
CA GLY A 115 10.23 -3.89 18.15
C GLY A 115 9.86 -3.22 16.83
N PHE A 116 9.12 -2.12 16.94
CA PHE A 116 8.61 -1.38 15.79
C PHE A 116 8.73 0.13 16.03
N LYS A 117 9.09 0.88 14.99
CA LYS A 117 8.75 2.30 14.90
C LYS A 117 7.37 2.41 14.28
N ILE A 118 6.49 3.18 14.92
CA ILE A 118 5.13 3.40 14.43
C ILE A 118 4.91 4.90 14.27
N PHE A 119 4.53 5.31 13.08
CA PHE A 119 4.34 6.71 12.70
C PHE A 119 2.87 6.98 12.36
N GLU A 120 2.37 8.17 12.70
CA GLU A 120 1.21 8.71 11.99
C GLU A 120 1.64 9.02 10.55
N ASN A 121 0.76 8.79 9.58
CA ASN A 121 0.98 9.09 8.18
C ASN A 121 0.05 10.23 7.74
N PRO A 122 0.46 11.50 7.92
CA PRO A 122 -0.38 12.67 7.62
C PRO A 122 -0.65 12.84 6.12
N VAL A 123 0.12 12.18 5.26
CA VAL A 123 -0.02 12.25 3.80
C VAL A 123 -0.90 11.12 3.27
N GLY A 124 -1.00 10.00 3.99
CA GLY A 124 -1.66 8.76 3.55
C GLY A 124 -1.08 8.22 2.25
N VAL A 125 0.24 8.34 2.06
CA VAL A 125 1.03 7.76 0.95
C VAL A 125 2.14 6.92 1.54
N PHE A 126 2.52 5.83 0.86
CA PHE A 126 3.50 4.87 1.36
C PHE A 126 4.17 4.14 0.20
N THR A 127 5.45 3.77 0.35
CA THR A 127 6.20 2.97 -0.63
C THR A 127 7.09 1.92 0.05
N ASN A 128 8.40 1.97 -0.16
CA ASN A 128 9.40 1.02 0.34
C ASN A 128 10.46 1.79 1.13
N ALA A 129 11.59 1.16 1.44
CA ALA A 129 12.78 1.81 1.99
C ALA A 129 13.14 3.13 1.25
N PRO A 130 13.70 4.17 1.90
CA PRO A 130 14.14 4.24 3.30
C PRO A 130 13.01 4.32 4.33
N THR A 131 13.35 4.69 5.57
CA THR A 131 12.36 4.89 6.65
C THR A 131 11.36 6.02 6.32
N PHE A 132 10.16 5.93 6.88
CA PHE A 132 9.04 6.81 6.58
C PHE A 132 9.26 8.26 7.00
N ASP A 133 9.93 8.49 8.13
CA ASP A 133 10.38 9.83 8.56
C ASP A 133 11.32 10.49 7.55
N TRP A 134 12.18 9.70 6.90
CA TRP A 134 13.02 10.19 5.81
C TRP A 134 12.17 10.62 4.59
N HIS A 135 11.18 9.81 4.19
CA HIS A 135 10.27 10.18 3.09
C HIS A 135 9.50 11.47 3.39
N LEU A 136 9.02 11.66 4.62
CA LEU A 136 8.36 12.89 5.04
C LEU A 136 9.29 14.11 5.01
N THR A 137 10.53 13.95 5.47
CA THR A 137 11.57 15.00 5.38
C THR A 137 11.83 15.41 3.94
N GLN A 138 11.92 14.44 3.03
CA GLN A 138 12.13 14.70 1.61
C GLN A 138 10.93 15.40 0.98
N LEU A 139 9.71 14.95 1.28
CA LEU A 139 8.49 15.59 0.77
C LEU A 139 8.42 17.07 1.15
N LYS A 140 8.68 17.38 2.43
CA LYS A 140 8.70 18.77 2.92
C LYS A 140 9.74 19.62 2.21
N THR A 141 10.97 19.11 2.08
CA THR A 141 12.04 19.77 1.32
C THR A 141 11.59 20.12 -0.10
N TRP A 142 10.92 19.19 -0.79
CA TRP A 142 10.43 19.45 -2.15
C TRP A 142 9.27 20.45 -2.15
N LEU A 143 8.35 20.38 -1.20
CA LEU A 143 7.23 21.31 -1.10
C LEU A 143 7.72 22.74 -0.85
N GLU A 144 8.70 22.96 0.03
CA GLU A 144 9.30 24.30 0.21
C GLU A 144 9.96 24.84 -1.06
N ARG A 145 10.49 23.95 -1.92
CA ARG A 145 11.15 24.35 -3.18
C ARG A 145 10.18 24.66 -4.30
N THR A 146 9.01 24.02 -4.33
CA THR A 146 8.05 24.09 -5.45
C THR A 146 6.80 24.91 -5.13
N THR A 147 6.63 25.31 -3.86
CA THR A 147 5.51 26.10 -3.35
C THR A 147 6.02 27.27 -2.49
N LYS A 148 5.10 28.00 -1.84
CA LYS A 148 5.45 29.04 -0.85
C LYS A 148 5.38 28.55 0.60
N ARG A 149 5.26 27.23 0.80
CA ARG A 149 5.12 26.62 2.13
C ARG A 149 6.45 26.59 2.87
N THR A 150 6.36 26.48 4.20
CA THR A 150 7.50 26.30 5.10
C THR A 150 7.12 25.27 6.16
N TYR A 151 8.08 24.45 6.56
CA TYR A 151 7.91 23.35 7.48
C TYR A 151 8.96 23.38 8.59
N THR A 152 8.57 22.89 9.76
CA THR A 152 9.46 22.68 10.92
C THR A 152 10.23 21.36 10.84
N TYR A 153 9.85 20.48 9.90
CA TYR A 153 10.40 19.14 9.70
C TYR A 153 10.08 18.13 10.83
N ASP A 154 9.13 18.44 11.73
CA ASP A 154 8.60 17.48 12.69
C ASP A 154 7.78 16.38 12.00
N VAL A 155 8.04 15.10 12.28
CA VAL A 155 7.36 13.96 11.63
C VAL A 155 5.83 13.99 11.79
N ALA A 156 5.31 14.54 12.89
CA ALA A 156 3.88 14.66 13.16
C ALA A 156 3.25 15.93 12.56
N GLU A 157 4.05 16.84 11.98
CA GLU A 157 3.55 18.05 11.33
C GLU A 157 2.63 17.71 10.15
N LYS A 158 1.49 18.38 10.10
CA LYS A 158 0.47 18.20 9.06
C LYS A 158 0.99 18.64 7.69
N ILE A 159 0.64 17.89 6.66
CA ILE A 159 0.90 18.24 5.25
C ILE A 159 -0.45 18.33 4.52
N ASP A 160 -0.94 19.55 4.34
CA ASP A 160 -2.26 19.81 3.76
C ASP A 160 -2.28 19.67 2.23
N GLN A 161 -3.47 19.42 1.66
CA GLN A 161 -3.68 19.52 0.20
C GLN A 161 -3.23 20.89 -0.34
N ILE A 162 -2.75 20.93 -1.58
CA ILE A 162 -2.36 22.14 -2.30
C ILE A 162 -3.62 22.73 -2.93
N GLY A 163 -3.96 23.95 -2.53
CA GLY A 163 -5.16 24.64 -3.03
C GLY A 163 -5.06 24.93 -4.53
N LEU A 164 -6.20 24.97 -5.22
CA LEU A 164 -6.25 25.34 -6.64
C LEU A 164 -5.77 26.79 -6.89
N ASP A 165 -5.80 27.62 -5.86
CA ASP A 165 -5.32 28.99 -5.82
C ASP A 165 -3.83 29.11 -5.41
N GLU A 166 -3.21 28.01 -4.99
CA GLU A 166 -1.79 27.97 -4.63
C GLU A 166 -0.91 27.79 -5.86
N ALA A 167 -0.05 28.77 -6.13
CA ALA A 167 0.93 28.67 -7.21
C ALA A 167 1.91 27.52 -6.92
N THR A 168 1.99 26.58 -7.85
CA THR A 168 2.88 25.43 -7.82
C THR A 168 3.50 25.21 -9.19
N SER A 169 4.73 24.72 -9.22
CA SER A 169 5.37 24.25 -10.47
C SER A 169 4.91 22.85 -10.89
N GLY A 170 3.90 22.27 -10.22
CA GLY A 170 3.52 20.88 -10.41
C GLY A 170 4.69 19.95 -10.09
N LEU A 171 4.98 19.00 -11.00
CA LEU A 171 6.05 18.00 -10.83
C LEU A 171 7.42 18.45 -11.37
N VAL A 172 7.61 19.73 -11.74
CA VAL A 172 8.90 20.20 -12.27
C VAL A 172 10.03 19.93 -11.27
N GLY A 173 11.04 19.18 -11.71
CA GLY A 173 12.20 18.81 -10.90
C GLY A 173 12.01 17.56 -10.04
N ILE A 174 10.77 17.07 -9.85
CA ILE A 174 10.51 15.85 -9.09
C ILE A 174 11.07 14.63 -9.85
N PRO A 175 11.89 13.78 -9.22
CA PRO A 175 12.42 12.57 -9.86
C PRO A 175 11.31 11.64 -10.36
N ALA A 176 11.47 11.12 -11.58
CA ALA A 176 10.47 10.28 -12.25
C ALA A 176 10.93 8.84 -12.50
N ASP A 177 12.06 8.43 -11.91
CA ASP A 177 12.49 7.04 -11.93
C ASP A 177 11.60 6.16 -11.01
N TYR A 178 11.87 4.85 -10.99
CA TYR A 178 11.05 3.85 -10.30
C TYR A 178 11.56 3.52 -8.89
N LYS A 179 12.58 4.22 -8.38
CA LYS A 179 13.03 4.04 -7.00
C LYS A 179 11.93 4.43 -6.01
N PRO A 180 11.91 3.82 -4.81
CA PRO A 180 10.89 4.07 -3.80
C PRO A 180 10.66 5.54 -3.45
N GLU A 181 11.73 6.32 -3.31
CA GLU A 181 11.70 7.74 -2.98
C GLU A 181 11.07 8.59 -4.09
N SER A 182 11.39 8.29 -5.35
CA SER A 182 10.83 8.96 -6.52
C SER A 182 9.33 8.62 -6.68
N ARG A 183 8.95 7.37 -6.42
CA ARG A 183 7.53 6.95 -6.39
C ARG A 183 6.78 7.63 -5.24
N PHE A 184 7.38 7.71 -4.05
CA PHE A 184 6.75 8.36 -2.90
C PHE A 184 6.45 9.83 -3.21
N LEU A 185 7.42 10.57 -3.73
CA LEU A 185 7.24 11.97 -4.11
C LEU A 185 6.15 12.14 -5.16
N ARG A 186 6.19 11.36 -6.25
CA ARG A 186 5.16 11.46 -7.31
C ARG A 186 3.75 11.15 -6.79
N ALA A 187 3.59 10.09 -6.00
CA ALA A 187 2.30 9.73 -5.41
C ALA A 187 1.81 10.80 -4.40
N ALA A 188 2.71 11.31 -3.56
CA ALA A 188 2.40 12.37 -2.60
C ALA A 188 1.96 13.65 -3.32
N TYR A 189 2.71 14.13 -4.32
CA TYR A 189 2.32 15.29 -5.09
C TYR A 189 1.02 15.08 -5.84
N ALA A 190 0.83 13.93 -6.50
CA ALA A 190 -0.41 13.61 -7.18
C ALA A 190 -1.61 13.69 -6.22
N LYS A 191 -1.49 13.13 -5.01
CA LYS A 191 -2.53 13.22 -3.98
C LYS A 191 -2.74 14.64 -3.48
N LEU A 192 -1.67 15.37 -3.15
CA LEU A 192 -1.76 16.71 -2.59
C LEU A 192 -2.34 17.73 -3.58
N LEU A 193 -2.07 17.56 -4.88
CA LEU A 193 -2.60 18.38 -5.98
C LEU A 193 -4.00 17.94 -6.44
N SER A 194 -4.47 16.76 -6.00
CA SER A 194 -5.77 16.25 -6.42
C SER A 194 -6.91 17.06 -5.82
N ILE A 195 -8.00 17.16 -6.59
CA ILE A 195 -9.24 17.77 -6.11
C ILE A 195 -10.05 16.76 -5.29
N LYS A 196 -10.91 17.28 -4.43
CA LYS A 196 -11.94 16.46 -3.79
C LYS A 196 -12.98 16.04 -4.83
N VAL A 197 -13.38 14.78 -4.76
CA VAL A 197 -14.41 14.17 -5.59
C VAL A 197 -15.45 13.51 -4.67
N ASN A 198 -16.62 13.16 -5.22
CA ASN A 198 -17.64 12.41 -4.48
C ASN A 198 -17.31 10.91 -4.43
N ASP A 199 -18.10 10.14 -3.69
CA ASP A 199 -17.87 8.69 -3.49
C ASP A 199 -17.92 7.90 -4.80
N ASP A 200 -18.83 8.25 -5.72
CA ASP A 200 -19.00 7.59 -7.02
C ASP A 200 -17.75 7.75 -7.91
N GLU A 201 -17.03 8.86 -7.76
CA GLU A 201 -15.82 9.20 -8.53
C GLU A 201 -14.52 8.80 -7.81
N ALA A 202 -14.56 8.59 -6.49
CA ALA A 202 -13.39 8.42 -5.63
C ALA A 202 -12.50 7.24 -6.07
N MET A 203 -13.10 6.09 -6.36
CA MET A 203 -12.33 4.89 -6.76
C MET A 203 -11.61 5.11 -8.10
N ASN A 204 -12.28 5.73 -9.07
CA ASN A 204 -11.65 6.08 -10.33
C ASN A 204 -10.52 7.10 -10.12
N GLN A 205 -10.74 8.13 -9.30
CA GLN A 205 -9.73 9.12 -8.97
C GLN A 205 -8.48 8.47 -8.35
N ILE A 206 -8.65 7.55 -7.39
CA ILE A 206 -7.54 6.79 -6.78
C ILE A 206 -6.74 6.03 -7.85
N PHE A 207 -7.41 5.32 -8.75
CA PHE A 207 -6.71 4.60 -9.82
C PHE A 207 -5.97 5.52 -10.79
N GLN A 208 -6.54 6.68 -11.13
CA GLN A 208 -5.85 7.70 -11.94
C GLN A 208 -4.60 8.20 -11.24
N LEU A 209 -4.66 8.51 -9.94
CA LEU A 209 -3.50 8.96 -9.17
C LEU A 209 -2.41 7.88 -9.10
N LEU A 210 -2.78 6.60 -8.96
CA LEU A 210 -1.84 5.48 -8.92
C LEU A 210 -1.13 5.23 -10.26
N THR A 211 -1.67 5.71 -11.39
CA THR A 211 -0.97 5.62 -12.68
C THR A 211 0.40 6.32 -12.65
N THR A 212 0.54 7.35 -11.81
CA THR A 212 1.78 8.13 -11.66
C THR A 212 2.95 7.29 -11.15
N VAL A 213 2.71 6.11 -10.59
CA VAL A 213 3.74 5.21 -10.04
C VAL A 213 3.66 3.78 -10.59
N ASN A 214 2.86 3.57 -11.63
CA ASN A 214 2.74 2.27 -12.30
C ASN A 214 4.04 1.94 -13.06
N THR A 215 4.63 0.77 -12.78
CA THR A 215 5.90 0.31 -13.37
C THR A 215 5.63 -0.66 -14.53
N PRO A 216 5.92 -0.30 -15.79
CA PRO A 216 5.85 -1.21 -16.92
C PRO A 216 6.94 -2.30 -16.89
N LYS A 217 6.65 -3.47 -17.49
CA LYS A 217 7.66 -4.52 -17.69
C LYS A 217 8.86 -3.95 -18.45
N GLY A 218 10.06 -4.19 -17.92
CA GLY A 218 11.34 -3.75 -18.51
C GLY A 218 11.78 -2.32 -18.17
N ALA A 219 10.93 -1.54 -17.48
CA ALA A 219 11.27 -0.18 -17.07
C ALA A 219 12.20 -0.11 -15.84
N LEU A 220 12.24 -1.19 -15.06
CA LEU A 220 13.13 -1.38 -13.91
C LEU A 220 13.96 -2.66 -14.11
N ARG A 221 15.26 -2.58 -13.83
CA ARG A 221 16.19 -3.71 -13.85
C ARG A 221 16.87 -3.79 -12.48
N ILE A 222 16.81 -4.96 -11.86
CA ILE A 222 17.46 -5.22 -10.58
C ILE A 222 18.77 -5.95 -10.89
N ASP A 223 19.88 -5.42 -10.39
CA ASP A 223 21.21 -5.98 -10.62
C ASP A 223 21.38 -7.28 -9.82
N GLN A 224 21.03 -8.40 -10.45
CA GLN A 224 21.14 -9.76 -9.93
C GLN A 224 21.61 -10.70 -11.06
N PRO A 225 22.27 -11.83 -10.73
CA PRO A 225 22.81 -12.77 -11.72
C PRO A 225 21.80 -13.19 -12.79
N GLU A 226 20.55 -13.41 -12.38
CA GLU A 226 19.39 -13.47 -13.26
C GLU A 226 18.55 -12.22 -13.01
N THR A 227 18.68 -11.22 -13.89
CA THR A 227 17.96 -9.93 -13.74
C THR A 227 16.44 -10.19 -13.73
N PRO A 228 15.75 -10.03 -12.59
CA PRO A 228 14.32 -10.19 -12.56
C PRO A 228 13.64 -9.04 -13.31
N VAL A 229 12.54 -9.34 -13.99
CA VAL A 229 11.66 -8.30 -14.52
C VAL A 229 10.78 -7.84 -13.37
N ALA A 230 10.92 -6.59 -12.93
CA ALA A 230 10.03 -6.00 -11.94
C ALA A 230 8.97 -5.13 -12.64
N TRP A 231 7.70 -5.30 -12.26
CA TRP A 231 6.57 -4.53 -12.80
C TRP A 231 5.43 -4.47 -11.78
N THR A 232 4.50 -3.54 -11.98
CA THR A 232 3.25 -3.48 -11.19
C THR A 232 2.35 -4.64 -11.60
N GLN A 233 2.29 -5.70 -10.78
CA GLN A 233 1.56 -6.93 -11.12
C GLN A 233 0.04 -6.77 -11.06
N TYR A 234 -0.46 -6.01 -10.09
CA TYR A 234 -1.86 -5.64 -9.94
C TYR A 234 -1.99 -4.28 -9.27
N THR A 235 -3.21 -3.74 -9.31
CA THR A 235 -3.60 -2.55 -8.55
C THR A 235 -4.92 -2.87 -7.87
N ALA A 236 -5.01 -2.55 -6.58
CA ALA A 236 -6.18 -2.76 -5.75
C ALA A 236 -6.56 -1.44 -5.06
N GLY A 237 -7.85 -1.22 -4.90
CA GLY A 237 -8.46 -0.15 -4.11
C GLY A 237 -9.53 -0.76 -3.22
N TYR A 238 -9.67 -0.23 -2.01
CA TYR A 238 -10.62 -0.72 -1.02
C TYR A 238 -11.58 0.41 -0.67
N ASP A 239 -12.88 0.14 -0.80
CA ASP A 239 -13.90 0.88 -0.10
C ASP A 239 -14.01 0.30 1.31
N ILE A 240 -13.50 1.04 2.30
CA ILE A 240 -13.38 0.54 3.67
C ILE A 240 -14.77 0.43 4.32
N GLN A 241 -15.60 1.46 4.14
CA GLN A 241 -16.91 1.56 4.76
C GLN A 241 -17.87 0.49 4.22
N ASN A 242 -17.86 0.27 2.90
CA ASN A 242 -18.72 -0.74 2.28
C ASN A 242 -18.07 -2.13 2.18
N LYS A 243 -16.82 -2.27 2.64
CA LYS A 243 -16.04 -3.53 2.59
C LYS A 243 -16.06 -4.13 1.18
N VAL A 244 -15.59 -3.34 0.21
CA VAL A 244 -15.49 -3.74 -1.19
C VAL A 244 -14.06 -3.59 -1.69
N LEU A 245 -13.51 -4.68 -2.21
CA LEU A 245 -12.25 -4.68 -2.94
C LEU A 245 -12.55 -4.42 -4.43
N TYR A 246 -11.80 -3.50 -5.03
CA TYR A 246 -11.75 -3.27 -6.47
C TYR A 246 -10.33 -3.53 -6.97
N ALA A 247 -10.14 -4.33 -8.00
CA ALA A 247 -8.80 -4.63 -8.49
C ALA A 247 -8.74 -5.02 -9.98
N PHE A 248 -7.58 -4.81 -10.58
CA PHE A 248 -7.21 -5.31 -11.90
C PHE A 248 -5.73 -5.72 -11.93
N THR A 249 -5.32 -6.54 -12.90
CA THR A 249 -3.93 -6.98 -13.07
C THR A 249 -3.22 -6.18 -14.17
N TYR A 250 -1.91 -6.40 -14.32
CA TYR A 250 -1.14 -5.82 -15.42
C TYR A 250 -1.67 -6.26 -16.79
N ASP A 251 -1.94 -7.56 -16.95
CA ASP A 251 -2.32 -8.17 -18.23
C ASP A 251 -3.84 -8.11 -18.49
N ASN A 252 -4.64 -7.71 -17.48
CA ASN A 252 -6.08 -7.49 -17.60
C ASN A 252 -6.53 -6.29 -16.77
N ARG A 253 -6.89 -5.20 -17.45
CA ARG A 253 -7.35 -3.93 -16.91
C ARG A 253 -8.87 -3.85 -16.69
N ASN A 254 -9.60 -4.94 -16.94
CA ASN A 254 -11.00 -5.00 -16.53
C ASN A 254 -11.09 -4.87 -15.01
N LEU A 255 -11.76 -3.83 -14.54
CA LEU A 255 -11.98 -3.65 -13.12
C LEU A 255 -12.89 -4.76 -12.60
N ARG A 256 -12.47 -5.42 -11.52
CA ARG A 256 -13.24 -6.47 -10.85
C ARG A 256 -13.50 -6.02 -9.42
N SER A 257 -14.68 -6.36 -8.89
CA SER A 257 -15.01 -6.14 -7.49
C SER A 257 -15.19 -7.45 -6.72
N LEU A 258 -14.98 -7.39 -5.42
CA LEU A 258 -15.34 -8.41 -4.44
C LEU A 258 -15.93 -7.70 -3.22
N GLU A 259 -17.21 -7.92 -2.97
CA GLU A 259 -17.88 -7.53 -1.73
C GLU A 259 -17.60 -8.60 -0.67
N TYR A 260 -17.09 -8.17 0.49
CA TYR A 260 -16.81 -9.11 1.58
C TYR A 260 -18.09 -9.54 2.32
N GLY A 261 -19.18 -8.78 2.21
CA GLY A 261 -20.44 -9.05 2.90
C GLY A 261 -20.36 -8.81 4.41
N ASP A 262 -21.37 -9.29 5.12
CA ASP A 262 -21.44 -9.19 6.58
C ASP A 262 -20.47 -10.19 7.25
N PRO A 263 -19.53 -9.72 8.10
CA PRO A 263 -18.66 -10.60 8.88
C PRO A 263 -19.40 -11.62 9.74
N ASP A 264 -20.61 -11.32 10.20
CA ASP A 264 -21.42 -12.25 11.00
C ASP A 264 -21.89 -13.48 10.18
N GLU A 265 -21.86 -13.39 8.85
CA GLU A 265 -22.20 -14.48 7.92
C GLU A 265 -20.97 -15.25 7.40
N TRP A 266 -19.76 -14.87 7.81
CA TRP A 266 -18.54 -15.55 7.37
C TRP A 266 -18.45 -16.95 7.98
N GLY A 267 -18.13 -17.93 7.14
CA GLY A 267 -17.86 -19.30 7.58
C GLY A 267 -16.45 -19.46 8.16
N THR A 268 -16.14 -20.66 8.65
CA THR A 268 -14.81 -20.99 9.20
C THR A 268 -13.76 -21.35 8.15
N GLU A 269 -14.18 -21.58 6.91
CA GLU A 269 -13.32 -22.04 5.82
C GLU A 269 -12.80 -20.87 4.97
N LEU A 270 -11.53 -20.95 4.56
CA LEU A 270 -10.94 -20.01 3.62
C LEU A 270 -11.64 -20.08 2.26
N ARG A 271 -11.95 -18.92 1.68
CA ARG A 271 -12.52 -18.78 0.33
C ARG A 271 -11.50 -18.15 -0.61
N TYR A 272 -11.37 -18.73 -1.80
CA TYR A 272 -10.40 -18.30 -2.81
C TYR A 272 -11.12 -17.79 -4.05
N PHE A 273 -10.68 -16.64 -4.56
CA PHE A 273 -11.25 -16.01 -5.76
C PHE A 273 -10.18 -15.88 -6.82
N SER A 274 -10.41 -16.47 -8.01
CA SER A 274 -9.45 -16.39 -9.10
C SER A 274 -9.38 -14.96 -9.64
N PHE A 275 -8.19 -14.36 -9.61
CA PHE A 275 -7.97 -12.98 -10.03
C PHE A 275 -7.35 -12.85 -11.44
N ILE A 276 -6.62 -13.87 -11.90
CA ILE A 276 -5.92 -13.87 -13.19
C ILE A 276 -6.88 -14.33 -14.30
N SER A 277 -7.05 -13.51 -15.33
CA SER A 277 -7.88 -13.80 -16.51
C SER A 277 -7.38 -13.00 -17.72
N LYS A 278 -7.77 -13.40 -18.93
CA LYS A 278 -7.44 -12.66 -20.16
C LYS A 278 -8.24 -11.35 -20.24
N GLN A 279 -7.63 -10.29 -20.77
CA GLN A 279 -8.32 -9.05 -21.13
C GLN A 279 -9.52 -9.36 -22.03
N THR A 280 -10.67 -8.80 -21.72
CA THR A 280 -11.82 -8.75 -22.64
C THR A 280 -11.96 -7.34 -23.17
N VAL A 281 -12.51 -7.20 -24.38
CA VAL A 281 -12.77 -5.91 -25.01
C VAL A 281 -14.22 -5.87 -25.45
N THR A 282 -14.88 -4.75 -25.23
CA THR A 282 -16.21 -4.48 -25.78
C THR A 282 -16.02 -3.53 -26.96
N PRO A 283 -16.47 -3.90 -28.18
CA PRO A 283 -16.33 -3.02 -29.34
C PRO A 283 -17.17 -1.76 -29.16
N PHE A 284 -16.74 -0.65 -29.77
CA PHE A 284 -17.58 0.52 -29.91
C PHE A 284 -18.84 0.17 -30.68
N VAL A 285 -19.96 0.76 -30.29
CA VAL A 285 -21.24 0.64 -30.99
C VAL A 285 -21.41 1.87 -31.86
N GLU A 286 -21.52 1.66 -33.17
CA GLU A 286 -21.79 2.75 -34.12
C GLU A 286 -23.14 3.41 -33.79
N LYS A 287 -23.17 4.73 -33.85
CA LYS A 287 -24.40 5.53 -33.76
C LYS A 287 -24.52 6.40 -35.00
N GLU A 288 -25.71 6.41 -35.60
CA GLU A 288 -26.00 7.26 -36.76
C GLU A 288 -26.21 8.74 -36.37
N GLN A 289 -26.47 9.02 -35.09
CA GLN A 289 -26.74 10.36 -34.57
C GLN A 289 -26.03 10.59 -33.24
N TRP A 290 -25.59 11.82 -33.04
CA TRP A 290 -25.07 12.32 -31.76
C TRP A 290 -26.11 13.22 -31.10
N HIS A 291 -26.30 13.07 -29.79
CA HIS A 291 -27.12 13.96 -28.97
C HIS A 291 -26.28 14.74 -27.97
N GLU A 292 -26.70 15.95 -27.64
CA GLU A 292 -26.03 16.79 -26.65
C GLU A 292 -25.89 16.07 -25.30
N GLY A 293 -24.67 16.06 -24.74
CA GLY A 293 -24.34 15.34 -23.51
C GLY A 293 -23.90 13.88 -23.72
N GLU A 294 -23.94 13.35 -24.95
CA GLU A 294 -23.39 12.03 -25.23
C GLU A 294 -21.87 12.06 -25.43
N ASN A 295 -21.16 11.20 -24.69
CA ASN A 295 -19.76 10.90 -24.95
C ASN A 295 -19.66 9.96 -26.16
N THR A 296 -19.46 10.53 -27.35
CA THR A 296 -19.20 9.80 -28.60
C THR A 296 -17.78 10.10 -29.07
N ILE A 297 -17.13 9.12 -29.68
CA ILE A 297 -15.76 9.24 -30.24
C ILE A 297 -15.81 9.98 -31.57
#